data_AF-A0A3D3VW19-F1
#
_entry.id   AF-A0A3D3VW19-F1
#
_cell.length_a   1.000
_cell.length_b   1.000
_cell.length_c   1.000
_cell.angle_alpha   90.00
_cell.angle_beta   90.00
_cell.angle_gamma   90.00
#
_symmetry.space_group_name_H-M   'P 1'
#
loop_
_entity.id
_entity.type
_entity.pdbx_description
1 polymer ?
#
loop_
_entity_poly.entity_id
_entity_poly.type
_entity_poly.pdbx_seq_one_letter_code
_entity_poly.pdbx_strand_id
1 'polypeptide(L)'
;KATKKFNRSKYYSKKKIETAIYTLKSRKLIEIIQEGGDSFKVQLTNKGQKRIREFCFEALKIKEPAIWDGKWRVLIFDIPTKPKIYNQAREALRHKIKKLGFYQMQKSTWVYPYECEDEILFIAELFSVQKHIEILTVEKLLHEEKLKKVFKL
;
A
#
# COMPACT_ATOMS: atom_id res chain seq x y z
N LYS A 1 6.14 -12.29 13.65
CA LYS A 1 7.47 -12.24 14.34
C LYS A 1 8.55 -12.27 13.25
N ALA A 2 9.36 -11.25 13.10
CA ALA A 2 10.46 -11.24 12.13
C ALA A 2 11.77 -10.89 12.87
N THR A 3 12.56 -11.91 13.20
CA THR A 3 13.89 -11.76 13.78
C THR A 3 14.92 -12.09 12.70
N LYS A 4 15.36 -11.07 11.96
CA LYS A 4 16.54 -11.20 11.09
C LYS A 4 17.78 -10.89 11.92
N LYS A 5 18.69 -11.87 12.08
CA LYS A 5 20.07 -11.63 12.50
C LYS A 5 20.67 -10.57 11.56
N PHE A 6 21.17 -9.47 12.11
CA PHE A 6 21.84 -8.40 11.35
C PHE A 6 23.15 -8.95 10.77
N ASN A 7 23.12 -9.45 9.53
CA ASN A 7 24.32 -9.81 8.81
C ASN A 7 25.01 -8.52 8.31
N ARG A 8 26.32 -8.42 8.51
CA ARG A 8 27.13 -7.23 8.18
C ARG A 8 26.92 -6.84 6.72
N SER A 9 26.36 -5.65 6.49
CA SER A 9 26.23 -5.07 5.16
C SER A 9 27.60 -4.57 4.69
N LYS A 10 28.04 -5.02 3.51
CA LYS A 10 29.27 -4.57 2.82
C LYS A 10 29.26 -3.07 2.44
N TYR A 11 28.14 -2.37 2.69
CA TYR A 11 27.85 -1.02 2.17
C TYR A 11 27.83 0.10 3.21
N TYR A 12 27.72 -0.20 4.51
CA TYR A 12 27.57 0.83 5.55
C TYR A 12 28.56 0.65 6.69
N SER A 13 29.23 1.74 7.09
CA SER A 13 30.15 1.73 8.24
C SER A 13 29.39 1.52 9.56
N LYS A 14 30.06 0.91 10.55
CA LYS A 14 29.51 0.64 11.88
C LYS A 14 28.89 1.89 12.52
N LYS A 15 29.61 3.02 12.47
CA LYS A 15 29.17 4.32 13.00
C LYS A 15 27.88 4.83 12.35
N LYS A 16 27.68 4.61 11.04
CA LYS A 16 26.46 4.99 10.32
C LYS A 16 25.26 4.16 10.79
N ILE A 17 25.45 2.85 10.97
CA ILE A 17 24.41 1.95 11.47
C ILE A 17 24.02 2.32 12.90
N GLU A 18 24.99 2.55 13.78
CA GLU A 18 24.75 2.97 15.18
C GLU A 18 23.98 4.30 15.25
N THR A 19 24.38 5.28 14.43
CA THR A 19 23.70 6.58 14.36
C THR A 19 22.26 6.44 13.87
N ALA A 20 22.02 5.57 12.87
CA ALA A 20 20.68 5.30 12.36
C ALA A 20 19.80 4.64 13.42
N ILE A 21 20.31 3.63 14.13
CA ILE A 21 19.60 2.95 15.22
C ILE A 21 19.28 3.96 16.35
N TYR A 22 20.26 4.77 16.75
CA TYR A 22 20.06 5.80 17.77
C TYR A 22 18.97 6.80 17.35
N THR A 23 18.99 7.24 16.09
CA THR A 23 17.98 8.16 15.54
C THR A 23 16.58 7.54 15.51
N LEU A 24 16.46 6.27 15.12
CA LEU A 24 15.18 5.57 15.11
C LEU A 24 14.64 5.38 16.53
N LYS A 25 15.52 5.09 17.50
CA LYS A 25 15.18 4.96 18.92
C LYS A 25 14.75 6.31 19.51
N SER A 26 15.50 7.39 19.28
CA SER A 26 15.18 8.74 19.80
C SER A 26 13.84 9.27 19.26
N ARG A 27 13.48 8.89 18.02
CA ARG A 27 12.17 9.20 17.43
C ARG A 27 11.02 8.30 17.91
N LYS A 28 11.31 7.31 18.77
CA LYS A 28 10.38 6.29 19.28
C LYS A 28 9.78 5.42 18.17
N LEU A 29 10.53 5.17 17.09
CA LEU A 29 10.09 4.31 15.99
C LEU A 29 10.48 2.85 16.22
N ILE A 30 11.57 2.63 16.94
CA ILE A 30 12.01 1.29 17.37
C ILE A 30 12.23 1.29 18.88
N GLU A 31 12.11 0.11 19.46
CA GLU A 31 12.54 -0.20 20.83
C GLU A 31 13.60 -1.30 20.79
N ILE A 32 14.51 -1.26 21.76
CA ILE A 32 15.57 -2.26 21.91
C ILE A 32 15.29 -2.96 23.24
N ILE A 33 14.97 -4.24 23.18
CA ILE A 33 14.61 -5.08 24.31
C ILE A 33 15.75 -6.07 24.54
N GLN A 34 16.19 -6.23 25.79
CA GLN A 34 17.15 -7.26 26.16
C GLN A 34 16.43 -8.61 26.24
N GLU A 35 16.87 -9.58 25.43
CA GLU A 35 16.49 -10.98 25.60
C GLU A 35 17.65 -11.62 26.39
N GLY A 36 17.36 -12.37 27.46
CA GLY A 36 18.31 -12.73 28.54
C GLY A 36 19.78 -12.98 28.15
N GLY A 37 20.69 -12.61 29.06
CA GLY A 37 22.14 -12.55 28.79
C GLY A 37 22.52 -11.28 28.02
N ASP A 38 23.47 -11.38 27.09
CA ASP A 38 24.00 -10.25 26.29
C ASP A 38 23.26 -10.02 24.97
N SER A 39 22.07 -10.59 24.78
CA SER A 39 21.34 -10.50 23.52
C SER A 39 20.32 -9.35 23.49
N PHE A 40 20.27 -8.63 22.38
CA PHE A 40 19.34 -7.51 22.19
C PHE A 40 18.48 -7.73 20.94
N LYS A 41 17.20 -7.39 21.06
CA LYS A 41 16.22 -7.43 19.98
C LYS A 41 15.69 -6.05 19.68
N VAL A 42 15.70 -5.69 18.40
CA VAL A 42 15.09 -4.45 17.91
C VAL A 42 13.69 -4.76 17.41
N GLN A 43 12.69 -4.03 17.91
CA GLN A 43 11.28 -4.15 17.49
C GLN A 43 10.73 -2.80 17.07
N LEU A 44 9.76 -2.81 16.15
CA LEU A 44 9.03 -1.61 15.76
C LEU A 44 7.97 -1.30 16.81
N THR A 45 7.97 -0.05 17.30
CA THR A 45 6.88 0.45 18.14
C THR A 45 5.61 0.62 17.30
N ASN A 46 4.44 0.78 17.95
CA ASN A 46 3.20 1.13 17.25
C ASN A 46 3.36 2.39 16.36
N LYS A 47 4.14 3.38 16.82
CA LYS A 47 4.48 4.58 16.05
C LYS A 47 5.37 4.25 14.84
N GLY A 48 6.36 3.38 15.02
CA GLY A 48 7.19 2.87 13.92
C GLY A 48 6.40 2.15 12.85
N GLN A 49 5.50 1.24 13.26
CA GLN A 49 4.62 0.51 12.35
C GLN A 49 3.68 1.45 11.59
N LYS A 50 3.08 2.44 12.27
CA LYS A 50 2.26 3.48 11.62
C LYS A 50 3.06 4.26 10.58
N ARG A 51 4.28 4.69 10.93
CA ARG A 51 5.15 5.46 10.03
C ARG A 51 5.55 4.64 8.79
N ILE A 52 5.81 3.35 8.94
CA ILE A 52 6.09 2.46 7.81
C ILE A 52 4.86 2.34 6.92
N ARG A 53 3.67 2.13 7.48
CA ARG A 53 2.42 2.08 6.70
C ARG A 53 2.18 3.35 5.90
N GLU A 54 2.36 4.53 6.51
CA GLU A 54 2.26 5.82 5.81
C GLU A 54 3.28 5.93 4.67
N PHE A 55 4.53 5.53 4.91
CA PHE A 55 5.57 5.54 3.88
C PHE A 55 5.25 4.59 2.74
N CYS A 56 4.86 3.34 3.04
CA CYS A 56 4.44 2.35 2.06
C CYS A 56 3.24 2.85 1.27
N PHE A 57 2.26 3.50 1.91
CA PHE A 57 1.12 4.10 1.23
C PHE A 57 1.54 5.19 0.25
N GLU A 58 2.43 6.11 0.63
CA GLU A 58 2.91 7.15 -0.29
C GLU A 58 3.75 6.59 -1.44
N ALA A 59 4.61 5.61 -1.15
CA ALA A 59 5.48 4.97 -2.13
C ALA A 59 4.77 3.92 -3.01
N LEU A 60 3.53 3.55 -2.66
CA LEU A 60 2.76 2.53 -3.36
C LEU A 60 2.59 2.91 -4.84
N LYS A 61 2.96 1.97 -5.70
CA LYS A 61 2.84 2.04 -7.15
C LYS A 61 2.42 0.68 -7.65
N ILE A 62 1.62 0.67 -8.70
CA ILE A 62 1.28 -0.57 -9.39
C ILE A 62 2.37 -0.82 -10.44
N LYS A 63 2.79 -2.08 -10.56
CA LYS A 63 3.73 -2.48 -11.59
C LYS A 63 3.01 -2.50 -12.93
N GLU A 64 3.48 -1.66 -13.85
CA GLU A 64 2.99 -1.67 -15.23
C GLU A 64 3.86 -2.63 -16.05
N PRO A 65 3.36 -3.82 -16.46
CA PRO A 65 4.09 -4.73 -17.32
C PRO A 65 4.28 -4.13 -18.71
N ALA A 66 5.34 -4.53 -19.41
CA ALA A 66 5.60 -4.09 -20.79
C ALA A 66 4.53 -4.58 -21.78
N ILE A 67 3.89 -5.71 -21.47
CA ILE A 67 2.84 -6.32 -22.29
C ILE A 67 1.59 -6.42 -21.42
N TRP A 68 0.49 -5.88 -21.92
CA TRP A 68 -0.83 -6.03 -21.31
C TRP A 68 -1.34 -7.46 -21.51
N ASP A 69 -1.93 -8.04 -20.48
CA ASP A 69 -2.43 -9.41 -20.47
C ASP A 69 -3.86 -9.55 -21.05
N GLY A 70 -4.41 -8.46 -21.59
CA GLY A 70 -5.75 -8.44 -22.18
C GLY A 70 -6.89 -8.40 -21.16
N LYS A 71 -6.62 -8.18 -19.87
CA LYS A 71 -7.65 -8.17 -18.81
C LYS A 71 -7.80 -6.79 -18.18
N TRP A 72 -9.03 -6.45 -17.82
CA TRP A 72 -9.37 -5.27 -17.04
C TRP A 72 -9.57 -5.63 -15.58
N ARG A 73 -9.09 -4.76 -14.69
CA ARG A 73 -9.29 -4.82 -13.24
C ARG A 73 -10.30 -3.76 -12.90
N VAL A 74 -11.49 -4.19 -12.51
CA VAL A 74 -12.59 -3.31 -12.16
C VAL A 74 -12.76 -3.35 -10.65
N LEU A 75 -12.37 -2.25 -10.00
CA LEU A 75 -12.64 -2.02 -8.59
C LEU A 75 -14.04 -1.41 -8.46
N ILE A 76 -14.93 -2.11 -7.76
CA ILE A 76 -16.21 -1.58 -7.29
C ILE A 76 -16.22 -1.46 -5.78
N PHE A 77 -16.99 -0.53 -5.25
CA PHE A 77 -17.18 -0.44 -3.81
C PHE A 77 -18.53 0.12 -3.40
N ASP A 78 -19.01 -0.32 -2.24
CA ASP A 78 -20.17 0.23 -1.56
C ASP A 78 -19.83 0.61 -0.11
N ILE A 79 -19.00 1.64 0.01
CA ILE A 79 -18.59 2.21 1.30
C ILE A 79 -19.68 3.19 1.78
N PRO A 80 -20.23 3.01 3.01
CA PRO A 80 -21.23 3.90 3.58
C PRO A 80 -20.80 5.37 3.63
N THR A 81 -21.76 6.30 3.57
CA THR A 81 -21.50 7.73 3.76
C THR A 81 -21.60 8.16 5.23
N LYS A 82 -22.08 7.27 6.10
CA LYS A 82 -22.19 7.47 7.54
C LYS A 82 -21.72 6.24 8.32
N PRO A 83 -21.13 6.41 9.52
CA PRO A 83 -20.66 7.67 10.11
C PRO A 83 -19.58 8.38 9.26
N LYS A 84 -19.26 9.64 9.60
CA LYS A 84 -18.33 10.52 8.85
C LYS A 84 -16.98 9.85 8.53
N ILE A 85 -16.52 8.94 9.39
CA ILE A 85 -15.29 8.17 9.18
C ILE A 85 -15.32 7.31 7.91
N TYR A 86 -16.46 6.67 7.57
CA TYR A 86 -16.58 5.91 6.32
C TYR A 86 -16.56 6.82 5.10
N ASN A 87 -17.20 7.99 5.17
CA ASN A 87 -17.13 8.95 4.08
C ASN A 87 -15.69 9.46 3.85
N GLN A 88 -14.94 9.69 4.93
CA GLN A 88 -13.52 10.05 4.83
C GLN A 88 -12.69 8.92 4.20
N ALA A 89 -12.91 7.67 4.61
CA ALA A 89 -12.26 6.49 4.02
C ALA A 89 -12.59 6.35 2.53
N ARG A 90 -13.85 6.57 2.15
CA ARG A 90 -14.34 6.55 0.77
C ARG A 90 -13.63 7.59 -0.10
N GLU A 91 -13.54 8.83 0.35
CA GLU A 91 -12.85 9.89 -0.38
C GLU A 91 -11.35 9.66 -0.44
N ALA A 92 -10.74 9.14 0.63
CA ALA A 92 -9.32 8.79 0.66
C ALA A 92 -8.98 7.66 -0.32
N LEU A 93 -9.81 6.60 -0.39
CA LEU A 93 -9.69 5.53 -1.37
C LEU A 93 -9.76 6.09 -2.79
N ARG A 94 -10.81 6.87 -3.11
CA ARG A 94 -10.99 7.51 -4.42
C ARG A 94 -9.79 8.36 -4.83
N HIS A 95 -9.29 9.19 -3.91
CA HIS A 95 -8.13 10.04 -4.18
C HIS A 95 -6.89 9.20 -4.48
N LYS A 96 -6.65 8.13 -3.70
CA LYS A 96 -5.48 7.28 -3.88
C LYS A 96 -5.52 6.47 -5.17
N ILE A 97 -6.63 5.79 -5.49
CA ILE A 97 -6.74 5.00 -6.72
C ILE A 97 -6.67 5.89 -7.97
N LYS A 98 -7.21 7.11 -7.91
CA LYS A 98 -7.02 8.10 -8.97
C LYS A 98 -5.54 8.47 -9.14
N LYS A 99 -4.81 8.68 -8.04
CA LYS A 99 -3.35 8.95 -8.06
C LYS A 99 -2.55 7.76 -8.61
N LEU A 100 -3.04 6.54 -8.44
CA LEU A 100 -2.46 5.32 -9.03
C LEU A 100 -2.78 5.14 -10.52
N GLY A 101 -3.60 6.01 -11.11
CA GLY A 101 -3.90 5.98 -12.54
C GLY A 101 -5.19 5.25 -12.92
N PHE A 102 -6.03 4.85 -11.96
CA PHE A 102 -7.32 4.24 -12.29
C PHE A 102 -8.21 5.24 -13.03
N TYR A 103 -8.91 4.74 -14.05
CA TYR A 103 -9.95 5.49 -14.73
C TYR A 103 -11.28 5.39 -13.98
N GLN A 104 -11.89 6.54 -13.67
CA GLN A 104 -13.19 6.58 -13.00
C GLN A 104 -14.30 6.30 -14.02
N MET A 105 -14.83 5.08 -14.01
CA MET A 105 -15.95 4.70 -14.88
C MET A 105 -17.29 5.20 -14.31
N GLN A 106 -17.48 5.10 -13.00
CA GLN A 106 -18.62 5.67 -12.27
C GLN A 106 -18.17 6.17 -10.88
N LYS A 107 -19.11 6.70 -10.08
CA LYS A 107 -18.81 7.19 -8.73
C LYS A 107 -18.10 6.15 -7.85
N SER A 108 -18.49 4.89 -7.92
CA SER A 108 -17.89 3.80 -7.13
C SER A 108 -17.22 2.71 -7.97
N THR A 109 -16.98 2.97 -9.25
CA THR A 109 -16.47 1.97 -10.19
C THR A 109 -15.26 2.52 -10.93
N TRP A 110 -14.15 1.83 -10.80
CA TRP A 110 -12.85 2.26 -11.29
C TRP A 110 -12.20 1.14 -12.08
N VAL A 111 -11.52 1.48 -13.17
CA VAL A 111 -10.94 0.49 -14.09
C VAL A 111 -9.45 0.75 -14.25
N TYR A 112 -8.68 -0.33 -14.28
CA TYR A 112 -7.25 -0.32 -14.53
C TYR A 112 -6.85 -1.53 -15.37
N PRO A 113 -5.84 -1.45 -16.25
CA PRO A 113 -5.48 -2.56 -17.14
C PRO A 113 -4.52 -3.56 -16.51
N TYR A 114 -3.86 -3.24 -15.40
CA TYR A 114 -2.80 -4.09 -14.84
C TYR A 114 -3.20 -4.70 -13.50
N GLU A 115 -2.57 -5.82 -13.15
CA GLU A 115 -2.75 -6.49 -11.86
C GLU A 115 -2.41 -5.54 -10.71
N CYS A 116 -3.33 -5.44 -9.75
CA CYS A 116 -3.29 -4.43 -8.69
C CYS A 116 -3.98 -4.87 -7.40
N GLU A 117 -4.28 -6.17 -7.25
CA GLU A 117 -5.10 -6.69 -6.16
C GLU A 117 -4.44 -6.43 -4.80
N ASP A 118 -3.17 -6.76 -4.66
CA ASP A 118 -2.39 -6.54 -3.44
C ASP A 118 -2.34 -5.06 -3.04
N GLU A 119 -2.11 -4.16 -4.00
CA GLU A 119 -2.08 -2.72 -3.75
C GLU A 119 -3.43 -2.18 -3.29
N ILE A 120 -4.51 -2.61 -3.95
CA ILE A 120 -5.87 -2.17 -3.59
C ILE A 120 -6.29 -2.74 -2.24
N LEU A 121 -5.98 -4.01 -1.96
CA LEU A 121 -6.26 -4.63 -0.67
C LEU A 121 -5.50 -3.92 0.45
N PHE A 122 -4.21 -3.62 0.25
CA PHE A 122 -3.42 -2.84 1.20
C PHE A 122 -4.02 -1.46 1.48
N ILE A 123 -4.47 -0.74 0.45
CA ILE A 123 -5.14 0.57 0.62
C ILE A 123 -6.46 0.40 1.39
N ALA A 124 -7.26 -0.60 1.04
CA ALA A 124 -8.55 -0.83 1.65
C ALA A 124 -8.42 -1.22 3.13
N GLU A 125 -7.43 -2.04 3.49
CA GLU A 125 -7.09 -2.38 4.87
C GLU A 125 -6.61 -1.16 5.65
N LEU A 126 -5.78 -0.30 5.05
CA LEU A 126 -5.30 0.93 5.69
C LEU A 126 -6.46 1.85 6.10
N PHE A 127 -7.53 1.86 5.30
CA PHE A 127 -8.73 2.64 5.56
C PHE A 127 -9.86 1.85 6.24
N SER A 128 -9.63 0.58 6.59
CA SER A 128 -10.61 -0.32 7.20
C SER A 128 -11.91 -0.49 6.40
N VAL A 129 -11.81 -0.55 5.07
CA VAL A 129 -12.95 -0.68 4.13
C VAL A 129 -12.87 -1.90 3.22
N GLN A 130 -11.96 -2.84 3.48
CA GLN A 130 -11.77 -4.06 2.68
C GLN A 130 -13.04 -4.91 2.50
N LYS A 131 -13.98 -4.85 3.45
CA LYS A 131 -15.28 -5.55 3.36
C LYS A 131 -16.30 -4.89 2.42
N HIS A 132 -16.00 -3.68 1.94
CA HIS A 132 -16.89 -2.86 1.13
C HIS A 132 -16.41 -2.73 -0.32
N ILE A 133 -15.37 -3.47 -0.70
CA ILE A 133 -14.79 -3.42 -2.04
C ILE A 133 -14.88 -4.81 -2.69
N GLU A 134 -14.86 -4.83 -4.01
CA GLU A 134 -14.73 -6.03 -4.81
C GLU A 134 -13.86 -5.72 -6.03
N ILE A 135 -13.05 -6.69 -6.47
CA ILE A 135 -12.22 -6.56 -7.67
C ILE A 135 -12.65 -7.62 -8.66
N LEU A 136 -13.12 -7.16 -9.82
CA LEU A 136 -13.48 -8.03 -10.92
C LEU A 136 -12.33 -8.05 -11.92
N THR A 137 -11.89 -9.25 -12.29
CA THR A 137 -11.03 -9.44 -13.46
C THR A 137 -11.91 -9.81 -14.63
N VAL A 138 -11.96 -8.95 -15.65
CA VAL A 138 -12.84 -9.15 -16.81
C VAL A 138 -12.05 -9.04 -18.11
N GLU A 139 -12.36 -9.89 -19.08
CA GLU A 139 -11.68 -9.90 -20.39
C GLU A 139 -12.25 -8.85 -21.34
N LYS A 140 -13.49 -8.38 -21.12
CA LYS A 140 -14.17 -7.45 -22.01
C LYS A 140 -15.05 -6.48 -21.25
N LEU A 141 -15.02 -5.22 -21.68
CA LEU A 141 -16.00 -4.21 -21.33
C LEU A 141 -16.70 -3.72 -22.60
N LEU A 142 -18.00 -3.43 -22.52
CA LEU A 142 -18.81 -3.04 -23.69
C LEU A 142 -18.24 -1.86 -24.48
N HIS A 143 -17.62 -0.90 -23.78
CA HIS A 143 -17.08 0.34 -24.35
C HIS A 143 -15.57 0.50 -24.08
N GLU A 144 -14.81 -0.59 -24.14
CA GLU A 144 -13.38 -0.59 -23.79
C GLU A 144 -12.48 0.25 -24.69
N GLU A 145 -12.93 0.60 -25.90
CA GLU A 145 -12.15 1.43 -26.85
C GLU A 145 -11.74 2.78 -26.26
N LYS A 146 -12.60 3.38 -25.43
CA LYS A 146 -12.24 4.61 -24.71
C LYS A 146 -11.13 4.36 -23.68
N LEU A 147 -11.20 3.23 -22.97
CA LEU A 147 -10.23 2.86 -21.94
C LEU A 147 -8.87 2.54 -22.57
N LYS A 148 -8.84 1.76 -23.66
CA LYS A 148 -7.61 1.48 -24.41
C LYS A 148 -6.88 2.76 -24.81
N LYS A 149 -7.60 3.77 -25.32
CA LYS A 149 -7.03 5.09 -25.62
C LYS A 149 -6.49 5.82 -24.39
N VAL A 150 -7.19 5.77 -23.26
CA VAL A 150 -6.75 6.39 -22.00
C VAL A 150 -5.44 5.75 -21.49
N PHE A 151 -5.35 4.42 -21.58
CA PHE A 151 -4.21 3.65 -21.09
C PHE A 151 -3.10 3.42 -22.12
N LYS A 152 -3.30 3.89 -23.37
CA LYS A 152 -2.37 3.70 -24.50
C LYS A 152 -2.09 2.23 -24.81
N LEU A 153 -3.17 1.42 -24.79
CA LEU A 153 -3.19 0.01 -25.14
C LEU A 153 -3.70 -0.20 -26.56
#